data_AF-U5S3X6-F1
#
_entry.id   AF-U5S3X6-F1
#
_cell.length_a   1.000
_cell.length_b   1.000
_cell.length_c   1.000
_cell.angle_alpha   90.00
_cell.angle_beta   90.00
_cell.angle_gamma   90.00
#
_symmetry.space_group_name_H-M   'P 1'
#
loop_
_entity.id
_entity.type
_entity.pdbx_description
1 polymer ?
#
loop_
_entity_poly.entity_id
_entity_poly.type
_entity_poly.pdbx_seq_one_letter_code
_entity_poly.pdbx_strand_id
1 'polypeptide(L)'
;VMVDQNLLTVMASTGYDGISGSQSFLGYHQTANIAVILAQYIRNLGYNARAHHARNYGAVMPPVVIAAGLGELSRTGDCTVHPRLGFRHKVAAVTTDLPLVPDPPIDFGLQDFCRVCGKCAEYCPSGAITVDKDYV
;
A
#
# COMPACT_ATOMS: atom_id res chain seq x y z
N VAL A 1 -3.12 -8.35 -0.62
CA VAL A 1 -4.30 -7.90 0.14
C VAL A 1 -4.21 -6.39 0.31
N MET A 2 -5.22 -5.64 -0.14
CA MET A 2 -5.25 -4.17 -0.04
C MET A 2 -6.61 -3.75 0.52
N VAL A 3 -6.62 -2.84 1.50
CA VAL A 3 -7.84 -2.36 2.16
C VAL A 3 -7.86 -0.83 2.18
N ASP A 4 -9.01 -0.26 1.82
CA ASP A 4 -9.27 1.17 1.82
C ASP A 4 -9.28 1.74 3.25
N GLN A 5 -8.60 2.87 3.48
CA GLN A 5 -8.64 3.63 4.73
C GLN A 5 -9.85 4.57 4.87
N ASN A 6 -10.99 4.26 4.24
CA ASN A 6 -12.25 5.01 4.28
C ASN A 6 -12.17 6.48 3.81
N LEU A 7 -12.71 6.74 2.61
CA LEU A 7 -12.69 8.08 1.99
C LEU A 7 -13.29 9.17 2.88
N LEU A 8 -14.45 8.94 3.49
CA LEU A 8 -15.17 9.96 4.24
C LEU A 8 -14.38 10.39 5.48
N THR A 9 -13.77 9.43 6.19
CA THR A 9 -12.95 9.76 7.36
C THR A 9 -11.67 10.48 6.97
N VAL A 10 -11.01 10.08 5.87
CA VAL A 10 -9.81 10.76 5.38
C VAL A 10 -10.10 12.19 4.96
N MET A 11 -11.21 12.44 4.26
CA MET A 11 -11.61 13.80 3.85
C MET A 11 -11.99 14.71 5.01
N ALA A 12 -12.45 14.14 6.14
CA ALA A 12 -12.77 14.88 7.35
C ALA A 12 -11.57 15.09 8.28
N SER A 13 -10.39 14.58 7.91
CA SER A 13 -9.15 14.67 8.69
C SER A 13 -8.17 15.67 8.05
N THR A 14 -7.31 16.24 8.88
CA THR A 14 -6.12 16.99 8.47
C THR A 14 -4.98 16.08 7.99
N GLY A 15 -5.12 14.76 8.12
CA GLY A 15 -4.11 13.76 7.78
C GLY A 15 -3.10 13.47 8.89
N TYR A 16 -2.94 14.38 9.85
CA TYR A 16 -2.02 14.25 10.99
C TYR A 16 -2.67 14.59 12.35
N ASP A 17 -4.00 14.69 12.40
CA ASP A 17 -4.74 14.78 13.67
C ASP A 17 -4.86 13.41 14.37
N GLY A 18 -5.52 13.39 15.52
CA GLY A 18 -5.65 12.21 16.38
C GLY A 18 -6.33 10.99 15.73
N ILE A 19 -7.06 11.14 14.61
CA ILE A 19 -7.69 9.99 13.94
C ILE A 19 -6.73 9.26 12.99
N SER A 20 -5.64 9.91 12.57
CA SER A 20 -4.71 9.38 11.57
C SER A 20 -4.08 8.04 12.00
N GLY A 21 -3.67 7.94 13.27
CA GLY A 21 -3.19 6.69 13.86
C GLY A 21 -4.25 5.58 13.82
N SER A 22 -5.48 5.90 14.23
CA SER A 22 -6.60 4.96 14.25
C SER A 22 -6.98 4.46 12.85
N GLN A 23 -6.97 5.33 11.83
CA GLN A 23 -7.19 4.94 10.43
C GLN A 23 -6.12 3.96 9.93
N SER A 24 -4.86 4.18 10.33
CA SER A 24 -3.77 3.25 10.01
C SER A 24 -3.96 1.89 10.69
N PHE A 25 -4.25 1.88 11.99
CA PHE A 25 -4.41 0.62 12.73
C PHE A 25 -5.67 -0.15 12.36
N LEU A 26 -6.74 0.51 11.97
CA LEU A 26 -7.93 -0.15 11.43
C LEU A 26 -7.58 -0.91 10.13
N GLY A 27 -6.92 -0.24 9.19
CA GLY A 27 -6.47 -0.88 7.94
C GLY A 27 -5.46 -2.01 8.18
N TYR A 28 -4.54 -1.84 9.13
CA TYR A 28 -3.61 -2.91 9.52
C TYR A 28 -4.31 -4.12 10.16
N HIS A 29 -5.30 -3.90 11.01
CA HIS A 29 -6.07 -4.98 11.61
C HIS A 29 -6.85 -5.76 10.55
N GLN A 30 -7.55 -5.05 9.65
CA GLN A 30 -8.32 -5.67 8.58
C GLN A 30 -7.43 -6.48 7.62
N THR A 31 -6.32 -5.89 7.16
CA THR A 31 -5.38 -6.59 6.28
C THR A 31 -4.73 -7.81 6.95
N ALA A 32 -4.41 -7.73 8.26
CA ALA A 32 -3.88 -8.86 9.01
C ALA A 32 -4.89 -10.01 9.14
N ASN A 33 -6.15 -9.73 9.49
CA ASN A 33 -7.19 -10.74 9.58
C ASN A 33 -7.35 -11.49 8.26
N ILE A 34 -7.45 -10.75 7.14
CA ILE A 34 -7.57 -11.34 5.80
C ILE A 34 -6.35 -12.19 5.45
N ALA A 35 -5.13 -11.65 5.65
CA ALA A 35 -3.90 -12.35 5.28
C ALA A 35 -3.66 -13.62 6.11
N VAL A 36 -3.96 -13.59 7.42
CA VAL A 36 -3.81 -14.75 8.32
C VAL A 36 -4.80 -15.86 7.96
N ILE A 37 -6.07 -15.51 7.73
CA ILE A 37 -7.10 -16.47 7.30
C ILE A 37 -6.71 -17.09 5.94
N LEU A 38 -6.30 -16.26 4.98
CA LEU A 38 -5.88 -16.72 3.65
C LEU A 38 -4.67 -17.65 3.73
N ALA A 39 -3.65 -17.30 4.52
CA ALA A 39 -2.48 -18.15 4.70
C ALA A 39 -2.84 -19.49 5.37
N GLN A 40 -3.76 -19.49 6.34
CA GLN A 40 -4.24 -20.75 6.93
C GLN A 40 -4.99 -21.59 5.91
N TYR A 41 -5.82 -20.98 5.08
CA TYR A 41 -6.54 -21.68 4.04
C TYR A 41 -5.58 -22.34 3.04
N ILE A 42 -4.54 -21.62 2.58
CA ILE A 42 -3.53 -22.17 1.68
C ILE A 42 -2.75 -23.33 2.34
N ARG A 43 -2.43 -23.22 3.64
CA ARG A 43 -1.84 -24.34 4.40
C ARG A 43 -2.74 -25.57 4.45
N ASN A 44 -4.05 -25.37 4.57
CA ASN A 44 -5.02 -26.48 4.54
C ASN A 44 -5.11 -27.15 3.16
N LEU A 45 -4.72 -26.46 2.09
CA LEU A 45 -4.60 -27.05 0.75
C LEU A 45 -3.30 -27.87 0.57
N GLY A 46 -2.42 -27.91 1.57
CA GLY A 46 -1.15 -28.66 1.53
C GLY A 46 0.07 -27.84 1.07
N TYR A 47 -0.06 -26.52 0.93
CA TYR A 47 1.01 -25.62 0.49
C TYR A 47 1.59 -24.82 1.64
N ASN A 48 2.86 -24.45 1.57
CA ASN A 48 3.46 -23.54 2.53
C ASN A 48 2.92 -22.13 2.31
N ALA A 49 2.51 -21.44 3.38
CA ALA A 49 2.07 -20.05 3.29
C ALA A 49 2.38 -19.25 4.56
N ARG A 50 2.90 -18.03 4.38
CA ARG A 50 3.22 -17.06 5.45
C ARG A 50 2.52 -15.74 5.20
N ALA A 51 1.80 -15.25 6.22
CA ALA A 51 1.18 -13.93 6.19
C ALA A 51 2.17 -12.83 6.62
N HIS A 52 2.19 -11.73 5.87
CA HIS A 52 2.98 -10.53 6.12
C HIS A 52 2.04 -9.35 6.35
N HIS A 53 2.07 -8.79 7.55
CA HIS A 53 1.22 -7.68 7.98
C HIS A 53 1.98 -6.79 8.97
N ALA A 54 1.37 -5.70 9.44
CA ALA A 54 1.98 -4.64 10.26
C ALA A 54 2.91 -5.08 11.40
N ARG A 55 2.64 -6.24 12.02
CA ARG A 55 3.39 -6.76 13.18
C ARG A 55 4.31 -7.94 12.83
N ASN A 56 4.36 -8.34 11.56
CA ASN A 56 5.08 -9.52 11.08
C ASN A 56 5.50 -9.39 9.59
N TYR A 57 5.87 -8.19 9.13
CA TYR A 57 6.40 -8.03 7.77
C TYR A 57 7.74 -8.75 7.65
N GLY A 58 7.88 -9.54 6.60
CA GLY A 58 9.13 -10.18 6.17
C GLY A 58 9.44 -9.88 4.71
N ALA A 59 8.73 -8.91 4.13
CA ALA A 59 8.84 -8.44 2.77
C ALA A 59 8.54 -6.94 2.76
N VAL A 60 9.11 -6.22 1.79
CA VAL A 60 8.90 -4.78 1.61
C VAL A 60 7.65 -4.60 0.74
N MET A 61 6.64 -3.89 1.25
CA MET A 61 5.32 -3.86 0.61
C MET A 61 5.25 -3.07 -0.70
N PRO A 62 5.89 -1.89 -0.87
CA PRO A 62 5.81 -1.16 -2.14
C PRO A 62 6.23 -1.98 -3.38
N PRO A 63 7.38 -2.70 -3.40
CA PRO A 63 7.72 -3.59 -4.52
C PRO A 63 6.69 -4.70 -4.74
N VAL A 64 6.12 -5.28 -3.68
CA VAL A 64 5.09 -6.32 -3.79
C VAL A 64 3.81 -5.76 -4.43
N VAL A 65 3.41 -4.54 -4.09
CA VAL A 65 2.23 -3.88 -4.67
C VAL A 65 2.45 -3.58 -6.15
N ILE A 66 3.64 -3.11 -6.54
CA ILE A 66 4.00 -2.85 -7.94
C ILE A 66 4.02 -4.15 -8.73
N ALA A 67 4.70 -5.19 -8.22
CA ALA A 67 4.81 -6.49 -8.87
C ALA A 67 3.44 -7.17 -9.04
N ALA A 68 2.50 -6.94 -8.13
CA ALA A 68 1.13 -7.46 -8.20
C ALA A 68 0.18 -6.60 -9.06
N GLY A 69 0.67 -5.57 -9.76
CA GLY A 69 -0.18 -4.72 -10.61
C GLY A 69 -1.18 -3.85 -9.85
N LEU A 70 -0.94 -3.61 -8.55
CA LEU A 70 -1.87 -2.88 -7.68
C LEU A 70 -1.52 -1.40 -7.51
N GLY A 71 -0.47 -0.91 -8.16
CA GLY A 71 -0.10 0.51 -8.11
C GLY A 71 1.28 0.78 -8.66
N GLU A 72 1.59 2.06 -8.75
CA GLU A 72 2.93 2.55 -9.14
C GLU A 72 3.61 3.25 -7.95
N LEU A 73 4.94 3.30 -7.99
CA LEU A 73 5.74 4.08 -7.04
C LEU A 73 5.45 5.57 -7.21
N SER A 74 5.32 6.30 -6.11
CA SER A 74 5.00 7.72 -6.15
C SER A 74 6.15 8.58 -5.61
N ARG A 75 6.05 9.90 -5.81
CA ARG A 75 6.96 10.92 -5.27
C ARG A 75 7.22 10.82 -3.77
N THR A 76 6.30 10.26 -2.99
CA THR A 76 6.49 10.14 -1.53
C THR A 76 7.57 9.12 -1.15
N GLY A 77 8.11 8.37 -2.12
CA GLY A 77 9.18 7.39 -1.94
C GLY A 77 8.67 6.06 -1.41
N ASP A 78 8.14 6.05 -0.19
CA ASP A 78 7.82 4.80 0.52
C ASP A 78 6.40 4.29 0.28
N CYS A 79 5.62 4.96 -0.57
CA CYS A 79 4.22 4.64 -0.81
C CYS A 79 3.90 4.52 -2.30
N THR A 80 3.06 3.55 -2.62
CA THR A 80 2.47 3.36 -3.94
C THR A 80 1.11 4.02 -4.03
N VAL A 81 0.69 4.36 -5.24
CA VAL A 81 -0.65 4.88 -5.53
C VAL A 81 -1.41 3.87 -6.38
N HIS A 82 -2.62 3.52 -5.93
CA HIS A 82 -3.55 2.69 -6.69
C HIS A 82 -4.45 3.58 -7.57
N PRO A 83 -4.72 3.23 -8.84
CA PRO A 83 -5.44 4.09 -9.80
C PRO A 83 -6.85 4.51 -9.37
N ARG A 84 -7.51 3.74 -8.48
CA ARG A 84 -8.85 4.08 -7.96
C ARG A 84 -8.86 4.59 -6.52
N LEU A 85 -7.86 4.22 -5.72
CA LEU A 85 -7.85 4.51 -4.27
C LEU A 85 -6.88 5.63 -3.91
N GLY A 86 -5.97 6.01 -4.81
CA GLY A 86 -4.88 6.92 -4.50
C GLY A 86 -3.93 6.29 -3.48
N PHE A 87 -3.55 7.07 -2.47
CA PHE A 87 -2.75 6.64 -1.31
C PHE A 87 -3.57 5.97 -0.20
N ARG A 88 -4.89 5.85 -0.36
CA ARG A 88 -5.83 5.54 0.73
C ARG A 88 -5.89 4.06 1.06
N HIS A 89 -4.75 3.38 1.19
CA HIS A 89 -4.71 1.95 1.43
C HIS A 89 -3.66 1.51 2.45
N LYS A 90 -3.99 0.43 3.14
CA LYS A 90 -3.01 -0.43 3.82
C LYS A 90 -2.96 -1.78 3.12
N VAL A 91 -1.80 -2.43 3.20
CA VAL A 91 -1.54 -3.66 2.47
C VAL A 91 -0.94 -4.75 3.36
N ALA A 92 -1.27 -5.98 3.03
CA ALA A 92 -0.63 -7.18 3.53
C ALA A 92 -0.37 -8.13 2.35
N ALA A 93 0.55 -9.06 2.54
CA ALA A 93 0.91 -10.06 1.55
C ALA A 93 0.87 -11.47 2.14
N VAL A 94 0.73 -12.48 1.29
CA VAL A 94 0.94 -13.87 1.65
C VAL A 94 1.94 -14.44 0.66
N THR A 95 3.08 -14.90 1.15
CA THR A 95 4.03 -15.68 0.32
C THR A 95 3.68 -17.15 0.42
N THR A 96 3.70 -17.85 -0.70
CA THR A 96 3.34 -19.27 -0.77
C THR A 96 4.04 -19.97 -1.93
N ASP A 97 4.15 -21.29 -1.84
CA ASP A 97 4.57 -22.19 -2.94
C ASP A 97 3.37 -22.75 -3.75
N LEU A 98 2.14 -22.33 -3.43
CA LEU A 98 0.95 -22.59 -4.24
C LEU A 98 1.15 -22.04 -5.66
N PRO A 99 1.04 -22.86 -6.73
CA PRO A 99 1.14 -22.38 -8.10
C PRO A 99 0.01 -21.40 -8.42
N LEU A 100 0.39 -20.17 -8.74
CA LEU A 100 -0.53 -19.08 -9.12
C LEU A 100 -0.03 -18.42 -10.40
N VAL A 101 -0.94 -17.85 -11.18
CA VAL A 101 -0.60 -17.01 -12.33
C VAL A 101 -0.31 -15.60 -11.81
N PRO A 102 0.91 -15.05 -11.99
CA PRO A 102 1.21 -13.69 -11.56
C PRO A 102 0.48 -12.65 -12.41
N ASP A 103 -0.04 -11.62 -11.75
CA ASP A 103 -0.51 -10.42 -12.44
C ASP A 103 0.68 -9.60 -12.96
N PRO A 104 0.56 -8.92 -14.10
CA PRO A 104 1.60 -8.01 -14.58
C PRO A 104 1.57 -6.68 -13.80
N PRO A 105 2.71 -5.97 -13.69
CA PRO A 105 2.73 -4.58 -13.27
C PRO A 105 1.86 -3.69 -14.16
N ILE A 106 1.42 -2.55 -13.61
CA ILE A 106 0.62 -1.56 -14.34
C ILE A 106 1.43 -0.29 -14.61
N ASP A 107 1.05 0.42 -15.67
CA ASP A 107 1.44 1.79 -15.98
C ASP A 107 0.17 2.58 -16.29
N PHE A 108 -0.14 3.53 -15.40
CA PHE A 108 -1.24 4.48 -15.55
C PHE A 108 -0.74 5.92 -15.64
N GLY A 109 0.54 6.12 -15.98
CA GLY A 109 1.16 7.43 -16.16
C GLY A 109 1.41 8.17 -14.84
N LEU A 110 1.55 7.46 -13.71
CA LEU A 110 1.78 8.12 -12.42
C LEU A 110 3.11 8.88 -12.42
N GLN A 111 4.13 8.35 -13.11
CA GLN A 111 5.45 8.98 -13.13
C GLN A 111 5.39 10.38 -13.73
N ASP A 112 4.75 10.51 -14.90
CA ASP A 112 4.57 11.79 -15.58
C ASP A 112 3.71 12.75 -14.75
N PHE A 113 2.67 12.22 -14.09
CA PHE A 113 1.84 13.02 -13.20
C PHE A 113 2.63 13.57 -12.01
N CYS A 114 3.43 12.73 -11.35
CA CYS A 114 4.22 13.12 -10.18
C CYS A 114 5.33 14.11 -10.53
N ARG A 115 5.88 14.11 -11.76
CA ARG A 115 6.87 15.11 -12.23
C ARG A 115 6.33 16.54 -12.21
N VAL A 116 5.02 16.73 -12.43
CA VAL A 116 4.39 18.06 -12.51
C VAL A 116 3.62 18.42 -11.25
N CYS A 117 3.03 17.45 -10.54
CA CYS A 117 2.07 17.71 -9.46
C CYS A 117 2.69 18.37 -8.21
N GLY A 118 3.70 17.76 -7.58
CA GLY A 118 4.39 18.30 -6.40
C GLY A 118 3.59 18.50 -5.11
N LYS A 119 2.25 18.35 -5.11
CA LYS A 119 1.39 18.69 -3.96
C LYS A 119 1.78 17.99 -2.65
N CYS A 120 2.14 16.72 -2.70
CA CYS A 120 2.55 16.01 -1.47
C CYS A 120 3.83 16.60 -0.85
N ALA A 121 4.73 17.14 -1.67
CA ALA A 121 5.93 17.83 -1.18
C ALA A 121 5.59 19.20 -0.56
N GLU A 122 4.70 19.96 -1.22
CA GLU A 122 4.23 21.27 -0.75
C GLU A 122 3.53 21.20 0.62
N TYR A 123 2.67 20.20 0.83
CA TYR A 123 1.87 20.07 2.05
C TYR A 123 2.49 19.18 3.13
N CYS A 124 3.73 18.70 2.94
CA CYS A 124 4.40 17.88 3.94
C CYS A 124 4.82 18.73 5.15
N PRO A 125 4.26 18.52 6.36
CA PRO A 125 4.56 19.38 7.51
C PRO A 125 6.04 19.35 7.93
N SER A 126 6.74 18.25 7.64
CA SER A 126 8.15 18.06 7.96
C SER A 126 9.10 18.38 6.81
N GLY A 127 8.58 18.70 5.61
CA GLY A 127 9.41 18.89 4.41
C GLY A 127 10.19 17.65 3.98
N ALA A 128 9.72 16.45 4.35
CA ALA A 128 10.45 15.19 4.12
C ALA A 128 10.37 14.68 2.67
N ILE A 129 9.43 15.18 1.87
CA ILE A 129 9.20 14.70 0.50
C ILE A 129 9.95 15.60 -0.49
N THR A 130 10.67 14.98 -1.44
CA THR A 130 11.45 15.72 -2.44
C THR A 130 10.59 16.60 -3.34
N VAL A 131 11.09 17.81 -3.61
CA VAL A 131 10.53 18.77 -4.57
C VAL A 131 11.13 18.62 -5.98
N ASP A 132 12.13 17.76 -6.15
CA ASP A 132 12.80 17.58 -7.45
C ASP A 132 11.83 17.06 -8.52
N LYS A 133 11.89 17.62 -9.72
CA LYS A 133 11.07 17.12 -10.84
C LYS A 133 11.59 15.77 -11.32
N ASP A 134 12.88 15.52 -11.18
CA ASP A 134 13.52 14.24 -11.43
C ASP A 134 13.61 13.46 -10.11
N TYR A 135 12.45 13.15 -9.51
CA TYR A 135 12.35 12.47 -8.21
C TYR A 135 12.67 10.96 -8.25
N VAL A 136 12.99 10.43 -9.43
CA VAL A 136 13.26 9.01 -9.69
C VAL A 136 14.75 8.76 -9.66
#